data_AF-F0WIH9-F1
#
_entry.id   AF-F0WIH9-F1
#
_cell.length_a   1.000
_cell.length_b   1.000
_cell.length_c   1.000
_cell.angle_alpha   90.00
_cell.angle_beta   90.00
_cell.angle_gamma   90.00
#
_symmetry.space_group_name_H-M   'P 1'
#
loop_
_entity.id
_entity.type
_entity.pdbx_description
1 polymer ?
#
loop_
_entity_poly.entity_id
_entity_poly.type
_entity_poly.pdbx_seq_one_letter_code
_entity_poly.pdbx_strand_id
1 'polypeptide(L)'
;MSSCTPYPQTEQPICTPQDAGIIKSFKSQLSNIRDNYVVDKLDTMLEQVDGVGVEDIDERAEQLYNMSILVAMRWDQQAWDKVTKATVVNCWSHTKTLAADIDQLVSETNNLIIAPKPAN
;
A
#
# COMPACT_ATOMS: atom_id res chain seq x y z
N MET A 1 6.43 22.18 4.17
CA MET A 1 6.58 20.97 5.01
C MET A 1 6.44 21.43 6.45
N SER A 2 5.33 21.09 7.11
CA SER A 2 5.01 21.56 8.46
C SER A 2 5.69 20.66 9.50
N SER A 3 6.47 21.24 10.41
CA SER A 3 7.19 20.52 11.45
C SER A 3 6.23 20.02 12.53
N CYS A 4 6.24 18.70 12.79
CA CYS A 4 5.50 18.10 13.89
C CYS A 4 6.22 18.38 15.21
N THR A 5 5.57 19.08 16.13
CA THR A 5 6.11 19.39 17.48
C THR A 5 5.66 18.32 18.49
N PRO A 6 6.48 17.98 19.51
CA PRO A 6 6.06 17.04 20.53
C PRO A 6 5.12 17.72 21.56
N TYR A 7 3.98 17.07 21.85
CA TYR A 7 3.09 17.23 23.04
C TYR A 7 2.00 18.35 23.05
N PRO A 8 0.83 18.19 23.76
CA PRO A 8 0.30 17.09 24.58
C PRO A 8 -0.94 16.35 24.00
N GLN A 9 -1.00 15.03 24.24
CA GLN A 9 -2.15 14.08 24.45
C GLN A 9 -3.54 14.29 23.80
N THR A 10 -3.76 15.20 22.85
CA THR A 10 -4.98 15.24 22.03
C THR A 10 -4.64 14.94 20.59
N GLU A 11 -5.19 13.83 20.12
CA GLU A 11 -4.92 13.17 18.85
C GLU A 11 -5.03 14.14 17.66
N GLN A 12 -3.89 14.54 17.10
CA GLN A 12 -3.84 14.93 15.69
C GLN A 12 -3.45 13.69 14.89
N PRO A 13 -4.39 13.06 14.15
CA PRO A 13 -4.12 11.83 13.39
C PRO A 13 -2.93 11.95 12.43
N ILE A 14 -2.61 13.19 12.00
CA ILE A 14 -1.58 13.50 11.02
C ILE A 14 -0.15 13.24 11.53
N CYS A 15 0.07 13.15 12.84
CA CYS A 15 1.41 13.06 13.43
C CYS A 15 1.85 11.64 13.82
N THR A 16 1.05 10.61 13.53
CA THR A 16 1.44 9.22 13.79
C THR A 16 2.33 8.70 12.65
N PRO A 17 3.35 7.87 12.91
CA PRO A 17 4.18 7.30 11.84
C PRO A 17 3.37 6.40 10.90
N GLN A 18 2.25 5.83 11.38
CA GLN A 18 1.30 5.11 10.54
C GLN A 18 0.72 6.02 9.46
N ASP A 19 0.15 7.16 9.86
CA ASP A 19 -0.55 8.09 8.97
C ASP A 19 0.40 8.99 8.17
N ALA A 20 1.57 9.33 8.74
CA ALA A 20 2.55 10.24 8.15
C ALA A 20 3.22 9.70 6.89
N GLY A 21 3.30 8.38 6.70
CA GLY A 21 3.88 7.84 5.47
C GLY A 21 3.71 6.34 5.20
N ILE A 22 3.50 5.50 6.21
CA ILE A 22 3.34 4.05 5.98
C ILE A 22 2.01 3.76 5.26
N ILE A 23 0.89 4.24 5.81
CA ILE A 23 -0.45 4.10 5.21
C ILE A 23 -0.50 4.80 3.85
N LYS A 24 0.14 5.97 3.73
CA LYS A 24 0.24 6.70 2.46
C LYS A 24 0.97 5.86 1.39
N SER A 25 2.12 5.28 1.73
CA SER A 25 2.88 4.42 0.83
C SER A 25 2.07 3.20 0.41
N PHE A 26 1.47 2.51 1.38
CA PHE A 26 0.59 1.36 1.14
C PHE A 26 -0.57 1.72 0.19
N LYS A 27 -1.32 2.79 0.48
CA LYS A 27 -2.43 3.25 -0.38
C LYS A 27 -1.97 3.59 -1.80
N SER A 28 -0.77 4.13 -1.96
CA SER A 28 -0.18 4.40 -3.28
C SER A 28 0.09 3.10 -4.03
N GLN A 29 0.69 2.09 -3.38
CA GLN A 29 0.94 0.78 -4.00
C GLN A 29 -0.37 0.08 -4.38
N LEU A 30 -1.37 0.13 -3.50
CA LEU A 30 -2.68 -0.45 -3.73
C LEU A 30 -3.40 0.23 -4.90
N SER A 31 -3.34 1.57 -4.97
CA SER A 31 -3.93 2.33 -6.08
C SER A 31 -3.27 1.94 -7.40
N ASN A 32 -1.93 1.85 -7.45
CA ASN A 32 -1.23 1.41 -8.66
C ASN A 32 -1.66 0.01 -9.13
N ILE A 33 -1.83 -0.94 -8.20
CA ILE A 33 -2.30 -2.30 -8.55
C ILE A 33 -3.72 -2.26 -9.12
N ARG A 34 -4.61 -1.52 -8.47
CA ARG A 34 -6.00 -1.37 -8.92
C ARG A 34 -6.07 -0.69 -10.28
N ASP A 35 -5.34 0.39 -10.48
CA ASP A 35 -5.40 1.19 -11.70
C ASP A 35 -4.89 0.37 -12.89
N ASN A 36 -3.82 -0.42 -12.71
CA ASN A 36 -3.36 -1.38 -13.72
C ASN A 36 -4.43 -2.43 -14.05
N TYR A 37 -5.08 -3.02 -13.05
CA TYR A 37 -6.15 -3.99 -13.29
C TYR A 37 -7.33 -3.40 -14.07
N VAL A 38 -7.73 -2.17 -13.76
CA VAL A 38 -8.83 -1.50 -14.48
C VAL A 38 -8.45 -1.25 -15.93
N VAL A 39 -7.20 -0.84 -16.19
CA VAL A 39 -6.67 -0.68 -17.56
C VAL A 39 -6.67 -2.01 -18.32
N ASP A 40 -6.08 -3.07 -17.74
CA ASP A 40 -6.03 -4.40 -18.37
C ASP A 40 -7.44 -4.93 -18.70
N LYS A 41 -8.39 -4.71 -17.79
CA LYS A 41 -9.78 -5.12 -17.98
C LYS A 41 -10.49 -4.30 -19.07
N LEU A 42 -10.22 -3.00 -19.13
CA LEU A 42 -10.74 -2.13 -20.19
C LEU A 42 -10.21 -2.55 -21.56
N ASP A 43 -8.91 -2.82 -21.67
CA ASP A 43 -8.29 -3.29 -22.92
C ASP A 43 -8.94 -4.59 -23.39
N THR A 44 -9.11 -5.55 -22.46
CA THR A 44 -9.81 -6.82 -22.74
C THR A 44 -11.25 -6.62 -23.20
N MET A 45 -11.97 -5.66 -22.62
CA MET A 45 -13.35 -5.34 -23.01
C MET A 45 -13.38 -4.72 -24.41
N LEU A 46 -12.47 -3.79 -24.72
CA LEU A 46 -12.38 -3.11 -26.02
C LEU A 46 -12.08 -4.09 -27.16
N GLU A 47 -11.24 -5.09 -26.94
CA GLU A 47 -10.99 -6.16 -27.93
C GLU A 47 -12.27 -6.95 -28.29
N GLN A 48 -13.27 -6.95 -27.42
CA GLN A 48 -14.52 -7.69 -27.59
C GLN A 48 -15.68 -6.82 -28.12
N VAL A 49 -15.44 -5.55 -28.46
CA VAL A 49 -16.49 -4.58 -28.86
C VAL A 49 -16.95 -4.74 -30.32
N ASP A 50 -16.19 -5.40 -31.19
CA ASP A 50 -16.50 -5.54 -32.64
C ASP A 50 -17.84 -6.27 -32.98
N GLY A 51 -18.65 -6.65 -31.99
CA GLY A 51 -19.99 -7.22 -32.19
C GLY A 51 -21.04 -6.79 -31.16
N VAL A 52 -20.81 -5.71 -30.40
CA VAL A 52 -21.57 -5.36 -29.19
C VAL A 52 -22.38 -4.07 -29.36
N GLY A 53 -23.65 -4.08 -28.95
CA GLY A 53 -24.54 -2.91 -29.01
C GLY A 53 -24.28 -1.89 -27.89
N VAL A 54 -24.73 -0.64 -28.07
CA VAL A 54 -24.46 0.48 -27.13
C VAL A 54 -24.94 0.22 -25.70
N GLU A 55 -26.08 -0.45 -25.51
CA GLU A 55 -26.62 -0.80 -24.18
C GLU A 55 -25.72 -1.81 -23.43
N ASP A 56 -25.03 -2.68 -24.17
CA ASP A 56 -24.14 -3.71 -23.63
C ASP A 56 -22.73 -3.14 -23.30
N ILE A 57 -22.42 -1.92 -23.78
CA ILE A 57 -21.21 -1.18 -23.38
C ILE A 57 -21.35 -0.60 -21.97
N ASP A 58 -22.52 -0.06 -21.63
CA ASP A 58 -22.78 0.57 -20.32
C ASP A 58 -22.76 -0.48 -19.20
N GLU A 59 -23.39 -1.64 -19.43
CA GLU A 59 -23.35 -2.78 -18.50
C GLU A 59 -21.92 -3.32 -18.32
N ARG A 60 -21.11 -3.38 -19.40
CA ARG A 60 -19.69 -3.75 -19.30
C ARG A 60 -18.86 -2.73 -18.54
N ALA A 61 -19.15 -1.43 -18.68
CA ALA A 61 -18.45 -0.39 -17.95
C ALA A 61 -18.67 -0.51 -16.43
N GLU A 62 -19.88 -0.87 -15.97
CA GLU A 62 -20.15 -1.15 -14.56
C GLU A 62 -19.31 -2.32 -14.02
N GLN A 63 -18.98 -3.29 -14.87
CA GLN A 63 -18.16 -4.43 -14.47
C GLN A 63 -16.68 -4.09 -14.25
N LEU A 64 -16.16 -2.95 -14.74
CA LEU A 64 -14.74 -2.58 -14.62
C LEU A 64 -14.23 -2.63 -13.18
N TYR A 65 -15.04 -2.16 -12.23
CA TYR A 65 -14.69 -2.13 -10.81
C TYR A 65 -15.11 -3.38 -10.04
N ASN A 66 -15.78 -4.32 -10.70
CA ASN A 66 -16.24 -5.54 -10.05
C ASN A 66 -15.04 -6.45 -9.77
N MET A 67 -14.79 -6.69 -8.48
CA MET A 67 -13.70 -7.51 -7.98
C MET A 67 -14.15 -8.31 -6.76
N SER A 68 -13.66 -9.54 -6.63
CA SER A 68 -13.94 -10.35 -5.45
C SER A 68 -13.11 -9.89 -4.25
N ILE A 69 -13.62 -10.10 -3.05
CA ILE A 69 -12.89 -9.79 -1.81
C ILE A 69 -11.55 -10.55 -1.73
N LEU A 70 -11.47 -11.75 -2.29
CA LEU A 70 -10.24 -12.53 -2.34
C LEU A 70 -9.17 -11.85 -3.21
N VAL A 71 -9.57 -11.26 -4.34
CA VAL A 71 -8.66 -10.48 -5.19
C VAL A 71 -8.20 -9.23 -4.44
N ALA A 72 -9.11 -8.53 -3.75
CA ALA A 72 -8.77 -7.36 -2.93
C ALA A 72 -7.74 -7.71 -1.85
N MET A 73 -7.97 -8.77 -1.08
CA MET A 73 -7.03 -9.22 -0.04
C MET A 73 -5.65 -9.59 -0.60
N ARG A 74 -5.59 -10.20 -1.80
CA ARG A 74 -4.31 -10.48 -2.46
C ARG A 74 -3.60 -9.20 -2.89
N TRP A 75 -4.34 -8.19 -3.34
CA TRP A 75 -3.76 -6.89 -3.67
C TRP A 75 -3.26 -6.16 -2.43
N ASP A 76 -3.99 -6.23 -1.32
CA ASP A 76 -3.54 -5.69 -0.04
C ASP A 76 -2.21 -6.34 0.37
N GLN A 77 -2.09 -7.66 0.27
CA GLN A 77 -0.83 -8.35 0.55
C GLN A 77 0.30 -7.88 -0.40
N GLN A 78 0.04 -7.84 -1.71
CA GLN A 78 1.04 -7.40 -2.70
C GLN A 78 1.46 -5.93 -2.51
N ALA A 79 0.52 -5.06 -2.15
CA ALA A 79 0.78 -3.65 -1.88
C ALA A 79 1.64 -3.51 -0.61
N TRP A 80 1.34 -4.30 0.42
CA TRP A 80 2.11 -4.34 1.66
C TRP A 80 3.54 -4.84 1.43
N ASP A 81 3.74 -5.90 0.65
CA ASP A 81 5.07 -6.45 0.33
C ASP A 81 5.95 -5.43 -0.41
N LYS A 82 5.35 -4.45 -1.11
CA LYS A 82 6.05 -3.34 -1.77
C LYS A 82 6.38 -2.17 -0.84
N VAL A 83 5.81 -2.11 0.37
CA VAL A 83 6.19 -1.11 1.38
C VAL A 83 7.57 -1.47 1.91
N THR A 84 8.55 -0.60 1.65
CA THR A 84 9.93 -0.90 2.02
C THR A 84 10.19 -0.71 3.52
N LYS A 85 11.12 -1.48 4.08
CA LYS A 85 11.62 -1.27 5.45
C LYS A 85 12.15 0.15 5.64
N ALA A 86 12.80 0.72 4.63
CA ALA A 86 13.27 2.10 4.65
C ALA A 86 12.12 3.11 4.80
N THR A 87 10.99 2.90 4.11
CA THR A 87 9.78 3.73 4.29
C THR A 87 9.30 3.68 5.74
N VAL A 88 9.22 2.49 6.33
CA VAL A 88 8.81 2.31 7.72
C VAL A 88 9.77 3.06 8.65
N VAL A 89 11.06 2.74 8.63
CA VAL A 89 12.09 3.37 9.48
C VAL A 89 12.08 4.89 9.35
N ASN A 90 12.08 5.42 8.12
CA ASN A 90 12.06 6.86 7.87
C ASN A 90 10.83 7.55 8.50
N CYS A 91 9.65 6.92 8.44
CA CYS A 91 8.44 7.48 9.05
C CYS A 91 8.55 7.54 10.57
N TRP A 92 9.02 6.46 11.19
CA TRP A 92 9.19 6.38 12.65
C TRP A 92 10.27 7.33 13.18
N SER A 93 11.39 7.50 12.46
CA SER A 93 12.42 8.48 12.82
C SER A 93 11.92 9.92 12.65
N HIS A 94 11.11 10.19 11.61
CA HIS A 94 10.62 11.54 11.33
C HIS A 94 9.61 12.04 12.38
N THR A 95 8.75 11.16 12.90
CA THR A 95 7.80 11.52 13.97
C THR A 95 8.47 11.63 15.34
N LYS A 96 9.78 11.33 15.45
CA LYS A 96 10.55 11.30 16.71
C LYS A 96 9.89 10.42 17.77
N THR A 97 9.10 9.44 17.34
CA THR A 97 8.43 8.49 18.24
C THR A 97 9.42 7.46 18.75
N LEU A 98 10.47 7.20 17.97
CA LEU A 98 11.57 6.33 18.39
C LEU A 98 12.51 7.09 19.33
N ALA A 99 12.73 6.53 20.52
CA ALA A 99 13.84 6.95 21.38
C ALA A 99 15.18 6.61 20.69
N ALA A 100 16.24 7.38 20.99
CA ALA A 100 17.57 7.22 20.38
C ALA A 100 18.13 5.78 20.45
N ASP A 101 17.67 4.98 21.42
CA ASP A 101 18.09 3.60 21.61
C ASP A 101 17.48 2.61 20.59
N ILE A 102 16.43 3.02 19.87
CA ILE A 102 15.78 2.17 18.85
C ILE A 102 16.54 2.21 17.52
N ASP A 103 17.28 3.27 17.22
CA ASP A 103 18.15 3.31 16.03
C ASP A 103 19.23 2.21 16.10
N GLN A 104 19.73 1.92 17.31
CA GLN A 104 20.61 0.79 17.57
C GLN A 104 19.89 -0.55 17.33
N LEU A 105 18.66 -0.70 17.84
CA LEU A 105 17.86 -1.92 17.67
C LEU A 105 17.49 -2.20 16.20
N VAL A 106 17.21 -1.17 15.41
CA VAL A 106 16.94 -1.26 13.97
C VAL A 106 18.20 -1.69 13.20
N SER A 107 19.37 -1.16 13.58
CA SER A 107 20.67 -1.58 13.04
C SER A 107 20.93 -3.07 13.33
N GLU A 108 20.70 -3.52 14.57
CA GLU A 108 20.82 -4.92 14.97
C GLU A 108 19.84 -5.82 14.21
N THR A 109 18.58 -5.39 14.02
CA THR A 109 17.56 -6.14 13.28
C THR A 109 17.86 -6.24 11.78
N ASN A 110 18.55 -5.26 11.19
CA ASN A 110 19.03 -5.33 9.80
C ASN A 110 20.17 -6.35 9.63
N ASN A 111 20.97 -6.57 10.68
CA ASN A 111 22.10 -7.51 10.67
C ASN A 111 21.69 -8.95 10.97
N LEU A 112 20.48 -9.16 11.49
CA LEU A 112 19.89 -10.49 11.64
C LEU A 112 19.41 -10.98 10.26
N ILE A 113 20.31 -11.64 9.53
CA ILE A 113 19.96 -12.49 8.39
C ILE A 113 18.94 -13.50 8.90
N ILE A 114 17.67 -13.36 8.50
CA ILE A 114 16.67 -14.40 8.72
C ILE A 114 17.05 -15.53 7.77
N ALA A 115 17.76 -16.54 8.32
CA ALA A 115 18.02 -17.77 7.60
C ALA A 115 16.69 -18.34 7.10
N PRO A 116 16.58 -18.74 5.82
CA PRO A 116 15.35 -19.32 5.32
C PRO A 116 15.02 -20.58 6.12
N LYS A 117 13.75 -20.69 6.51
CA LYS A 117 13.21 -21.87 7.21
C LYS A 117 13.52 -23.12 6.35
N PRO A 118 14.15 -24.16 6.92
CA PRO A 118 14.40 -25.39 6.17
C PRO A 118 13.07 -25.99 5.72
N ALA A 119 13.01 -26.40 4.45
CA ALA A 119 11.87 -27.12 3.91
C ALA A 119 11.78 -28.49 4.61
N ASN A 120 10.64 -28.74 5.26
CA ASN A 120 10.23 -30.07 5.69
C ASN A 120 9.35 -30.68 4.61
#